data_AF-A0A1M5NEG2-F1
#
_entry.id   AF-A0A1M5NEG2-F1
#
_cell.length_a   1.000
_cell.length_b   1.000
_cell.length_c   1.000
_cell.angle_alpha   90.00
_cell.angle_beta   90.00
_cell.angle_gamma   90.00
#
_symmetry.space_group_name_H-M   'P 1'
#
loop_
_entity.id
_entity.type
_entity.pdbx_description
1 polymer ?
#
loop_
_entity_poly.entity_id
_entity_poly.type
_entity_poly.pdbx_seq_one_letter_code
_entity_poly.pdbx_strand_id
1 'polypeptide(L)'
;MVFGAGAAHAGSGGIFSHPVVAILVVILSIIIFVKFCGWAKNFSLSKGVKKAVYILTGVGLIVFNYLYSMGNKAYAEGDLSRATLALVVSLVWVFIFAFVLMAETKAE
;
A
#
# COMPACT_ATOMS: atom_id res chain seq x y z
N MET A 1 -4.61 16.29 -2.99
CA MET A 1 -3.76 15.33 -2.26
C MET A 1 -4.41 15.01 -0.93
N VAL A 2 -5.08 13.85 -0.81
CA VAL A 2 -5.56 13.36 0.48
C VAL A 2 -5.42 11.83 0.51
N PHE A 3 -4.18 11.38 0.71
CA PHE A 3 -3.91 10.12 1.40
C PHE A 3 -3.48 10.55 2.80
N GLY A 4 -4.43 10.68 3.73
CA GLY A 4 -4.13 11.09 5.11
C GLY A 4 -5.28 11.73 5.88
N ALA A 5 -6.16 12.50 5.23
CA ALA A 5 -7.25 13.18 5.95
C ALA A 5 -8.51 12.32 6.16
N GLY A 6 -8.63 11.17 5.49
CA GLY A 6 -9.73 10.21 5.69
C GLY A 6 -9.47 9.16 6.77
N ALA A 7 -8.23 9.00 7.26
CA ALA A 7 -7.98 8.11 8.40
C ALA A 7 -8.24 8.78 9.76
N ALA A 8 -8.67 10.05 9.77
CA ALA A 8 -8.82 10.87 10.97
C ALA A 8 -10.26 10.91 11.53
N HIS A 9 -11.22 10.19 10.93
CA HIS A 9 -12.62 10.22 11.38
C HIS A 9 -13.07 8.89 12.01
N ALA A 10 -12.28 8.39 12.96
CA ALA A 10 -12.79 7.54 14.02
C ALA A 10 -12.61 8.31 15.33
N GLY A 11 -13.68 8.99 15.76
CA GLY A 11 -13.71 9.65 17.05
C GLY A 11 -13.57 8.62 18.17
N SER A 12 -12.38 8.54 18.78
CA SER A 12 -12.22 8.41 20.21
C SER A 12 -10.94 9.16 20.59
N GLY A 13 -10.99 9.96 21.66
CA GLY A 13 -9.84 10.72 22.15
C GLY A 13 -8.75 9.79 22.69
N GLY A 14 -7.92 9.25 21.79
CA GLY A 14 -6.79 8.38 22.11
C GLY A 14 -5.48 8.89 21.49
N ILE A 15 -4.35 8.35 21.93
CA ILE A 15 -3.00 8.78 21.53
C ILE A 15 -2.77 8.85 20.01
N PHE A 16 -3.53 8.08 19.22
CA PHE A 16 -3.44 8.04 17.76
C PHE A 16 -4.04 9.26 17.04
N SER A 17 -4.80 10.13 17.72
CA SER A 17 -5.26 11.41 17.15
C SER A 17 -4.21 12.53 17.26
N HIS A 18 -3.11 12.29 17.99
CA HIS A 18 -2.06 13.29 18.18
C HIS A 18 -1.17 13.38 16.92
N PRO A 19 -0.92 14.58 16.35
CA PRO A 19 -0.20 14.73 15.08
C PRO A 19 1.23 14.17 15.13
N VAL A 20 1.91 14.28 16.27
CA VAL A 20 3.24 13.69 16.48
C VAL A 20 3.19 12.17 16.41
N VAL A 21 2.16 11.54 17.00
CA VAL A 21 2.03 10.08 17.03
C VAL A 21 1.71 9.57 15.62
N ALA A 22 0.87 10.27 14.87
CA ALA A 22 0.62 9.96 13.46
C ALA A 22 1.91 9.99 12.63
N ILE A 23 2.75 11.02 12.80
CA ILE A 23 4.05 11.11 12.13
C ILE A 23 4.97 9.95 12.55
N LEU A 24 5.03 9.62 13.84
CA LEU A 24 5.84 8.51 14.34
C LEU A 24 5.40 7.17 13.76
N VAL A 25 4.09 6.92 13.65
CA VAL A 25 3.55 5.71 13.01
C VAL A 25 3.98 5.64 11.54
N VAL A 26 3.89 6.74 10.79
CA VAL A 26 4.32 6.79 9.39
C VAL A 26 5.82 6.49 9.26
N ILE A 27 6.67 7.11 10.10
CA ILE A 27 8.12 6.85 10.11
C ILE A 27 8.39 5.38 10.41
N LEU A 28 7.72 4.81 11.40
CA LEU A 28 7.85 3.40 11.76
C LEU A 28 7.44 2.48 10.60
N SER A 29 6.32 2.75 9.93
CA SER A 29 5.88 2.00 8.75
C SER A 29 6.91 2.04 7.63
N ILE A 30 7.54 3.20 7.38
CA ILE A 30 8.61 3.33 6.38
C ILE A 30 9.82 2.48 6.77
N ILE A 31 10.26 2.52 8.04
CA ILE A 31 11.38 1.71 8.52
C ILE A 31 11.12 0.21 8.31
N ILE A 32 9.91 -0.26 8.66
CA ILE A 32 9.50 -1.65 8.45
C ILE A 32 9.49 -2.00 6.95
N PHE A 33 8.96 -1.11 6.11
CA PHE A 33 8.91 -1.31 4.67
C PHE A 33 10.31 -1.38 4.03
N VAL A 34 11.24 -0.53 4.47
CA VAL A 34 12.64 -0.57 4.00
C VAL A 34 13.31 -1.88 4.42
N LYS A 35 13.06 -2.37 5.64
CA LYS A 35 13.54 -3.70 6.07
C LYS A 35 12.97 -4.83 5.22
N PHE A 36 11.67 -4.78 4.90
CA PHE A 36 11.04 -5.72 3.98
C PHE A 36 11.71 -5.68 2.60
N CYS A 37 11.96 -4.49 2.05
CA CYS A 37 12.65 -4.32 0.77
C CYS A 37 14.07 -4.90 0.81
N GLY A 38 14.82 -4.66 1.90
CA GLY A 38 16.15 -5.23 2.10
C GLY A 38 16.12 -6.76 2.16
N TRP A 39 15.11 -7.35 2.81
CA TRP A 39 14.89 -8.79 2.83
C TRP A 39 14.55 -9.34 1.44
N ALA A 40 13.67 -8.66 0.68
CA ALA A 40 13.23 -9.07 -0.65
C ALA A 40 14.39 -9.20 -1.66
N LYS A 41 15.45 -8.41 -1.51
CA LYS A 41 16.66 -8.49 -2.35
C LYS A 41 17.37 -9.85 -2.33
N ASN A 42 17.18 -10.64 -1.28
CA ASN A 42 17.80 -11.97 -1.19
C ASN A 42 17.11 -13.03 -2.05
N PHE A 43 15.96 -12.69 -2.65
CA PHE A 43 15.25 -13.57 -3.56
C PHE A 43 15.63 -13.26 -5.00
N SER A 44 15.60 -14.27 -5.84
CA SER A 44 15.84 -14.12 -7.27
C SER A 44 14.63 -14.60 -8.06
N LEU A 45 14.11 -13.76 -8.94
CA LEU A 45 12.96 -14.03 -9.80
C LEU A 45 13.38 -14.07 -11.27
N SER A 46 12.67 -14.85 -12.09
CA SER A 46 12.91 -14.86 -13.55
C SER A 46 12.52 -13.53 -14.18
N LYS A 47 13.14 -13.19 -15.32
CA LYS A 47 12.82 -11.97 -16.07
C LYS A 47 11.34 -11.95 -16.48
N GLY A 48 10.79 -13.12 -16.83
CA GLY A 48 9.39 -13.29 -17.20
C GLY A 48 8.41 -12.89 -16.09
N VAL A 49 8.63 -13.35 -14.85
CA VAL A 49 7.75 -13.01 -13.71
C VAL A 49 7.80 -11.52 -13.40
N LYS A 50 9.00 -10.92 -13.40
CA LYS A 50 9.14 -9.46 -13.18
C LYS A 50 8.39 -8.66 -14.24
N LYS A 51 8.55 -9.02 -15.51
CA LYS A 51 7.87 -8.38 -16.62
C LYS A 51 6.35 -8.50 -16.49
N ALA A 52 5.84 -9.67 -16.15
CA ALA A 52 4.41 -9.90 -15.97
C ALA A 52 3.83 -9.01 -14.86
N VAL A 53 4.51 -8.93 -13.70
CA VAL A 53 4.05 -8.09 -12.58
C VAL A 53 4.11 -6.60 -12.92
N TYR A 54 5.13 -6.14 -13.67
CA TYR A 54 5.18 -4.76 -14.13
C TYR A 54 4.05 -4.40 -15.10
N ILE A 55 3.72 -5.30 -16.03
CA ILE A 55 2.58 -5.11 -16.94
C ILE A 55 1.27 -5.12 -16.14
N LEU A 56 1.11 -6.09 -15.22
CA LEU A 56 -0.06 -6.15 -14.34
C LEU A 56 -0.19 -4.91 -13.47
N THR A 57 0.92 -4.29 -13.05
CA THR A 57 0.89 -3.04 -12.29
C THR A 57 0.44 -1.89 -13.18
N GLY A 58 0.91 -1.82 -14.42
CA GLY A 58 0.43 -0.85 -15.41
C GLY A 58 -1.08 -0.93 -15.62
N VAL A 59 -1.62 -2.14 -15.80
CA VAL A 59 -3.09 -2.38 -15.88
C VAL A 59 -3.76 -2.08 -14.54
N GLY A 60 -3.12 -2.48 -13.44
CA GLY A 60 -3.58 -2.30 -12.07
C GLY A 60 -3.81 -0.83 -11.71
N LEU A 61 -3.10 0.12 -12.32
CA LEU A 61 -3.35 1.56 -12.11
C LEU A 61 -4.80 1.96 -12.39
N ILE A 62 -5.44 1.33 -13.39
CA ILE A 62 -6.87 1.57 -13.70
C ILE A 62 -7.73 1.04 -12.55
N VAL A 63 -7.43 -0.17 -12.07
CA VAL A 63 -8.15 -0.81 -10.96
C VAL A 63 -7.95 -0.02 -9.66
N PHE A 64 -6.75 0.46 -9.36
CA PHE A 64 -6.48 1.28 -8.17
C PHE A 64 -7.17 2.63 -8.24
N ASN A 65 -7.30 3.22 -9.44
CA ASN A 65 -8.08 4.44 -9.61
C ASN A 65 -9.56 4.20 -9.32
N TYR A 66 -10.11 3.09 -9.82
CA TYR A 66 -11.47 2.67 -9.50
C TYR A 66 -11.66 2.40 -7.99
N LEU A 67 -10.77 1.62 -7.37
CA LEU A 67 -10.79 1.34 -5.94
C LEU A 67 -10.68 2.60 -5.10
N TYR A 68 -9.90 3.59 -5.52
CA TYR A 68 -9.79 4.88 -4.86
C TYR A 68 -11.12 5.65 -4.90
N SER A 69 -11.75 5.73 -6.06
CA SER A 69 -13.08 6.36 -6.23
C SER A 69 -14.14 5.66 -5.37
N MET A 70 -14.16 4.33 -5.40
CA MET A 70 -15.07 3.51 -4.60
C MET A 70 -14.82 3.67 -3.09
N GLY A 71 -13.55 3.67 -2.66
CA GLY A 71 -13.17 3.82 -1.26
C GLY A 71 -13.56 5.19 -0.71
N ASN A 72 -13.36 6.26 -1.48
CA ASN A 72 -13.79 7.61 -1.08
C ASN A 72 -15.31 7.73 -0.96
N LYS A 73 -16.05 7.13 -1.90
CA LYS A 73 -17.53 7.07 -1.83
C LYS A 73 -18.00 6.32 -0.60
N ALA A 74 -17.48 5.11 -0.38
CA ALA A 74 -17.81 4.29 0.77
C ALA A 74 -17.49 5.00 2.10
N TYR A 75 -16.35 5.70 2.18
CA TYR A 75 -15.99 6.49 3.34
C TYR A 75 -16.98 7.63 3.62
N ALA A 76 -17.40 8.36 2.59
CA ALA A 76 -18.39 9.43 2.71
C ALA A 76 -19.78 8.89 3.14
N GLU A 77 -20.11 7.67 2.74
CA GLU A 77 -21.35 6.97 3.12
C GLU A 77 -21.27 6.30 4.51
N GLY A 78 -20.11 6.36 5.19
CA GLY A 78 -19.88 5.73 6.49
C GLY A 78 -19.60 4.22 6.43
N ASP A 79 -19.46 3.63 5.24
CA ASP A 79 -19.07 2.24 5.04
C ASP A 79 -17.55 2.08 5.14
N LEU A 80 -17.08 2.07 6.40
CA LEU A 80 -15.66 1.90 6.74
C LEU A 80 -15.13 0.53 6.33
N SER A 81 -15.97 -0.49 6.20
CA SER A 81 -15.55 -1.84 5.80
C SER A 81 -15.05 -1.84 4.37
N ARG A 82 -15.84 -1.29 3.44
CA ARG A 82 -15.44 -1.18 2.02
C ARG A 82 -14.28 -0.22 1.82
N ALA A 83 -14.23 0.89 2.54
CA ALA A 83 -13.11 1.82 2.50
C ALA A 83 -11.80 1.15 2.97
N THR A 84 -11.86 0.39 4.07
CA THR A 84 -10.70 -0.35 4.60
C THR A 84 -10.28 -1.46 3.64
N LEU A 85 -11.23 -2.18 3.03
CA LEU A 85 -10.92 -3.22 2.04
C LEU A 85 -10.15 -2.63 0.85
N ALA A 86 -10.61 -1.50 0.30
CA ALA A 86 -9.93 -0.83 -0.81
C ALA A 86 -8.49 -0.40 -0.43
N LEU A 87 -8.30 0.08 0.80
CA LEU A 87 -6.99 0.42 1.34
C LEU A 87 -6.10 -0.83 1.45
N VAL A 88 -6.59 -1.90 2.08
CA VAL A 88 -5.83 -3.14 2.32
C VAL A 88 -5.42 -3.79 1.00
N VAL A 89 -6.33 -3.88 0.02
CA VAL A 89 -6.01 -4.43 -1.32
C VAL A 89 -4.88 -3.62 -1.98
N SER A 90 -4.94 -2.30 -1.89
CA SER A 90 -3.90 -1.42 -2.43
C SER A 90 -2.55 -1.63 -1.72
N LEU A 91 -2.56 -1.75 -0.38
CA LEU A 91 -1.35 -2.05 0.39
C LEU A 91 -0.74 -3.39 0.01
N VAL A 92 -1.55 -4.45 -0.06
CA VAL A 92 -1.08 -5.79 -0.45
C VAL A 92 -0.40 -5.75 -1.81
N TRP A 93 -0.98 -5.04 -2.79
CA TRP A 93 -0.35 -4.90 -4.10
C TRP A 93 0.97 -4.14 -4.05
N VAL A 94 1.07 -3.06 -3.26
CA VAL A 94 2.33 -2.32 -3.06
C VAL A 94 3.43 -3.25 -2.52
N PHE A 95 3.12 -4.13 -1.57
CA PHE A 95 4.09 -5.11 -1.07
C PHE A 95 4.51 -6.12 -2.13
N ILE A 96 3.58 -6.65 -2.93
CA ILE A 96 3.89 -7.58 -4.04
C ILE A 96 4.80 -6.89 -5.06
N PHE A 97 4.46 -5.67 -5.46
CA PHE A 97 5.24 -4.91 -6.42
C PHE A 97 6.64 -4.58 -5.90
N ALA A 98 6.75 -4.10 -4.66
CA ALA A 98 8.02 -3.78 -4.03
C ALA A 98 8.91 -5.03 -3.89
N PHE A 99 8.33 -6.18 -3.54
CA PHE A 99 9.05 -7.44 -3.50
C PHE A 99 9.66 -7.78 -4.86
N VAL A 100 8.86 -7.71 -5.92
CA VAL A 100 9.30 -8.06 -7.29
C VAL A 100 10.33 -7.06 -7.83
N LEU A 101 10.17 -5.78 -7.47
CA LEU A 101 11.12 -4.72 -7.83
C LEU A 101 12.48 -4.92 -7.17
N MET A 102 12.49 -5.30 -5.88
CA MET A 102 13.71 -5.41 -5.09
C MET A 102 14.41 -6.77 -5.23
N ALA A 103 13.66 -7.85 -5.48
CA ALA A 103 14.24 -9.16 -5.76
C ALA A 103 15.25 -9.06 -6.91
N GLU A 104 16.32 -9.85 -6.87
CA GLU A 104 17.29 -9.93 -7.97
C GLU A 104 16.69 -10.63 -9.19
N THR A 105 17.28 -10.38 -10.36
CA THR A 105 16.89 -11.05 -11.60
C THR A 105 17.77 -12.27 -11.76
N LYS A 106 17.18 -13.46 -11.92
CA LYS A 106 17.95 -14.66 -12.27
C LYS A 106 18.69 -14.42 -13.58
N ALA A 107 19.99 -14.71 -13.60
CA ALA A 107 20.74 -14.83 -14.85
C ALA A 107 20.23 -16.10 -15.54
N GLU A 108 19.27 -15.91 -16.45
CA GLU A 108 18.85 -16.93 -17.41
C GLU A 108 19.93 -17.14 -18.47
#